data_AF-A0A5C5ZT27-F1
#
_entry.id   AF-A0A5C5ZT27-F1
#
_cell.length_a   1.000
_cell.length_b   1.000
_cell.length_c   1.000
_cell.angle_alpha   90.00
_cell.angle_beta   90.00
_cell.angle_gamma   90.00
#
_symmetry.space_group_name_H-M   'P 1'
#
loop_
_entity.id
_entity.type
_entity.pdbx_description
1 polymer ?
#
loop_
_entity_poly.entity_id
_entity_poly.type
_entity_poly.pdbx_seq_one_letter_code
_entity_poly.pdbx_strand_id
1 'polypeptide(L)'
;MNVNEAIQTAAGLSNMVLNAYLGDLDDADLMRRPAPGCNHLAWQLGHLITAEKHMIDTIQPGAAPELPEGFADQYSRETCGDDDPSHFCTKQEYVDLFTQMRKASSDMVAGLSPERFDEETPDENFRRIVPTIGAMCLLLANHPMMHAGQFVPVRRVLGKPTAI
;
A
#
# COMPACT_ATOMS: atom_id res chain seq x y z
N MET A 1 -14.06 -20.40 5.80
CA MET A 1 -13.05 -19.32 5.75
C MET A 1 -12.22 -19.40 7.02
N ASN A 2 -10.95 -19.75 6.91
CA ASN A 2 -9.97 -19.62 8.01
C ASN A 2 -9.40 -18.19 8.08
N VAL A 3 -8.52 -17.92 9.04
CA VAL A 3 -7.94 -16.59 9.26
C VAL A 3 -7.14 -16.12 8.04
N ASN A 4 -6.31 -16.99 7.46
CA ASN A 4 -5.52 -16.69 6.26
C ASN A 4 -6.44 -16.30 5.09
N GLU A 5 -7.51 -17.08 4.85
CA GLU A 5 -8.50 -16.84 3.79
C GLU A 5 -9.27 -15.52 4.02
N ALA A 6 -9.57 -15.17 5.27
CA ALA A 6 -10.23 -13.92 5.62
C ALA A 6 -9.33 -12.70 5.31
N ILE A 7 -8.06 -12.76 5.69
CA ILE A 7 -7.08 -11.72 5.40
C ILE A 7 -6.86 -11.60 3.89
N GLN A 8 -6.67 -12.72 3.19
CA GLN A 8 -6.54 -12.78 1.72
C GLN A 8 -7.75 -12.15 1.03
N THR A 9 -8.96 -12.41 1.52
CA THR A 9 -10.20 -11.82 0.99
C THR A 9 -10.20 -10.30 1.15
N ALA A 10 -9.86 -9.79 2.34
CA ALA A 10 -9.75 -8.35 2.58
C ALA A 10 -8.70 -7.70 1.66
N ALA A 11 -7.53 -8.32 1.54
CA ALA A 11 -6.45 -7.92 0.66
C ALA A 11 -6.89 -7.87 -0.83
N GLY A 12 -7.66 -8.86 -1.27
CA GLY A 12 -8.20 -8.92 -2.63
C GLY A 12 -9.19 -7.80 -2.92
N LEU A 13 -10.05 -7.45 -1.96
CA LEU A 13 -10.99 -6.34 -2.09
C LEU A 13 -10.27 -4.99 -2.16
N SER A 14 -9.25 -4.78 -1.33
CA SER A 14 -8.39 -3.59 -1.39
C SER A 14 -7.68 -3.44 -2.74
N ASN A 15 -7.12 -4.54 -3.25
CA ASN A 15 -6.48 -4.54 -4.57
C ASN A 15 -7.47 -4.23 -5.70
N MET A 16 -8.66 -4.81 -5.64
CA MET A 16 -9.70 -4.59 -6.64
C MET A 16 -10.11 -3.10 -6.71
N VAL A 17 -10.34 -2.46 -5.55
CA VAL A 17 -10.69 -1.03 -5.50
C VAL A 17 -9.55 -0.16 -6.00
N LEU A 18 -8.32 -0.34 -5.48
CA LEU A 18 -7.20 0.51 -5.86
C LEU A 18 -6.88 0.37 -7.37
N ASN A 19 -6.87 -0.84 -7.91
CA ASN A 19 -6.62 -1.07 -9.33
C ASN A 19 -7.72 -0.46 -10.21
N ALA A 20 -8.98 -0.52 -9.80
CA ALA A 20 -10.07 0.14 -10.52
C ALA A 20 -9.88 1.67 -10.55
N TYR A 21 -9.38 2.26 -9.46
CA TYR A 21 -9.09 3.69 -9.40
C TYR A 21 -7.83 4.12 -10.15
N LEU A 22 -6.88 3.21 -10.38
CA LEU A 22 -5.65 3.48 -11.13
C LEU A 22 -5.79 3.24 -12.64
N GLY A 23 -6.73 2.39 -13.06
CA GLY A 23 -6.75 1.81 -14.41
C GLY A 23 -6.65 2.82 -15.55
N ASP A 24 -7.45 3.88 -15.50
CA ASP A 24 -7.56 4.93 -16.52
C ASP A 24 -6.82 6.24 -16.15
N LEU A 25 -5.97 6.23 -15.12
CA LEU A 25 -5.06 7.34 -14.82
C LEU A 25 -3.77 7.24 -15.66
N ASP A 26 -3.12 8.36 -15.93
CA ASP A 26 -1.77 8.42 -16.50
C ASP A 26 -0.76 9.03 -15.50
N ASP A 27 0.51 9.14 -15.88
CA ASP A 27 1.58 9.65 -15.01
C ASP A 27 1.31 11.10 -14.56
N ALA A 28 0.71 11.93 -15.42
CA ALA A 28 0.38 13.31 -15.09
C ALA A 28 -0.79 13.39 -14.10
N ASP A 29 -1.76 12.47 -14.21
CA ASP A 29 -2.85 12.33 -13.25
C ASP A 29 -2.32 11.96 -11.85
N LEU A 30 -1.22 11.19 -11.75
CA LEU A 30 -0.64 10.80 -10.45
C LEU A 30 -0.03 11.98 -9.67
N MET A 31 0.35 13.06 -10.35
CA MET A 31 0.85 14.28 -9.71
C MET A 31 -0.26 15.17 -9.14
N ARG A 32 -1.54 14.77 -9.27
CA ARG A 32 -2.67 15.52 -8.72
C ARG A 32 -2.84 15.25 -7.22
N ARG A 33 -3.21 16.30 -6.50
CA ARG A 33 -3.57 16.25 -5.08
C ARG A 33 -5.10 16.16 -4.92
N PRO A 34 -5.61 15.31 -4.01
CA PRO A 34 -7.05 15.20 -3.74
C PRO A 34 -7.68 16.51 -3.24
N ALA A 35 -6.94 17.24 -2.41
CA ALA A 35 -7.29 18.54 -1.85
C ALA A 35 -6.02 19.28 -1.38
N PRO A 36 -6.09 20.60 -1.07
CA PRO A 36 -4.98 21.30 -0.42
C PRO A 36 -4.55 20.60 0.87
N GLY A 37 -3.24 20.43 1.06
CA GLY A 37 -2.67 19.73 2.22
C GLY A 37 -2.61 18.20 2.12
N CYS A 38 -3.14 17.60 1.04
CA CYS A 38 -2.98 16.17 0.76
C CYS A 38 -1.72 15.92 -0.08
N ASN A 39 -1.11 14.75 0.08
CA ASN A 39 -0.04 14.26 -0.81
C ASN A 39 -0.61 13.90 -2.19
N HIS A 40 0.17 14.10 -3.25
CA HIS A 40 -0.24 13.68 -4.59
C HIS A 40 -0.26 12.15 -4.69
N LEU A 41 -1.00 11.60 -5.67
CA LEU A 41 -1.23 10.16 -5.76
C LEU A 41 0.07 9.36 -5.99
N ALA A 42 1.03 9.87 -6.74
CA ALA A 42 2.35 9.24 -6.92
C ALA A 42 3.06 9.03 -5.58
N TRP A 43 3.08 10.05 -4.69
CA TRP A 43 3.65 9.89 -3.36
C TRP A 43 2.89 8.84 -2.55
N GLN A 44 1.56 8.84 -2.63
CA GLN A 44 0.74 7.85 -1.91
C GLN A 44 1.00 6.42 -2.38
N LEU A 45 1.20 6.19 -3.68
CA LEU A 45 1.53 4.86 -4.22
C LEU A 45 2.88 4.37 -3.74
N GLY A 46 3.91 5.23 -3.78
CA GLY A 46 5.21 4.86 -3.24
C GLY A 46 5.17 4.62 -1.73
N HIS A 47 4.43 5.43 -0.97
CA HIS A 47 4.19 5.20 0.46
C HIS A 47 3.50 3.85 0.74
N LEU A 48 2.49 3.48 -0.06
CA LEU A 48 1.84 2.18 0.09
C LEU A 48 2.83 1.03 -0.11
N ILE A 49 3.71 1.13 -1.10
CA ILE A 49 4.75 0.13 -1.41
C ILE A 49 5.79 0.04 -0.28
N THR A 50 6.31 1.18 0.19
CA THR A 50 7.33 1.21 1.25
C THR A 50 6.77 0.72 2.58
N ALA A 51 5.56 1.15 2.93
CA ALA A 51 4.87 0.70 4.14
C ALA A 51 4.57 -0.80 4.09
N GLU A 52 4.16 -1.33 2.94
CA GLU A 52 3.90 -2.77 2.81
C GLU A 52 5.18 -3.60 2.96
N LYS A 53 6.29 -3.19 2.34
CA LYS A 53 7.61 -3.81 2.61
C LYS A 53 7.91 -3.84 4.10
N HIS A 54 7.78 -2.70 4.78
CA HIS A 54 8.07 -2.59 6.21
C HIS A 54 7.16 -3.49 7.07
N MET A 55 5.87 -3.56 6.75
CA MET A 55 4.92 -4.44 7.45
C MET A 55 5.24 -5.93 7.23
N ILE A 56 5.59 -6.33 6.00
CA ILE A 56 6.04 -7.70 5.70
C ILE A 56 7.28 -8.02 6.53
N ASP A 57 8.31 -7.18 6.49
CA ASP A 57 9.57 -7.40 7.22
C ASP A 57 9.38 -7.37 8.75
N THR A 58 8.35 -6.67 9.25
CA THR A 58 7.97 -6.71 10.68
C THR A 58 7.38 -8.05 11.08
N ILE A 59 6.59 -8.68 10.20
CA ILE A 59 5.96 -10.00 10.46
C ILE A 59 6.97 -11.13 10.25
N GLN A 60 7.73 -11.04 9.15
CA GLN A 60 8.66 -12.06 8.69
C GLN A 60 9.87 -11.38 8.03
N PRO A 61 10.94 -11.10 8.81
CA PRO A 61 12.12 -10.41 8.30
C PRO A 61 12.72 -11.08 7.06
N GLY A 62 12.94 -10.31 6.00
CA GLY A 62 13.54 -10.78 4.75
C GLY A 62 12.55 -11.46 3.81
N ALA A 63 11.25 -11.46 4.12
CA ALA A 63 10.21 -11.95 3.21
C ALA A 63 9.79 -10.89 2.18
N ALA A 64 10.05 -9.62 2.43
CA ALA A 64 9.71 -8.57 1.47
C ALA A 64 10.75 -8.52 0.34
N PRO A 65 10.31 -8.31 -0.92
CA PRO A 65 11.23 -7.99 -2.01
C PRO A 65 12.04 -6.72 -1.69
N GLU A 66 13.20 -6.60 -2.32
CA GLU A 66 13.98 -5.36 -2.25
C GLU A 66 13.34 -4.28 -3.12
N LEU A 67 13.39 -3.04 -2.62
CA LEU A 67 12.98 -1.86 -3.38
C LEU A 67 14.18 -1.27 -4.11
N PRO A 68 13.96 -0.49 -5.18
CA PRO A 68 15.02 0.28 -5.80
C PRO A 68 15.77 1.15 -4.77
N GLU A 69 17.06 1.35 -4.99
CA GLU A 69 17.87 2.23 -4.14
C GLU A 69 17.26 3.64 -4.06
N GLY A 70 17.17 4.18 -2.84
CA GLY A 70 16.58 5.50 -2.58
C GLY A 70 15.05 5.57 -2.67
N PHE A 71 14.36 4.48 -3.04
CA PHE A 71 12.90 4.48 -3.17
C PHE A 71 12.23 4.84 -1.84
N ALA A 72 12.62 4.18 -0.73
CA ALA A 72 12.03 4.45 0.58
C ALA A 72 12.18 5.91 1.03
N ASP A 73 13.34 6.52 0.76
CA ASP A 73 13.62 7.90 1.12
C ASP A 73 12.78 8.89 0.30
N GLN A 74 12.56 8.61 -1.00
CA GLN A 74 11.76 9.45 -1.89
C GLN A 74 10.28 9.51 -1.49
N TYR A 75 9.75 8.47 -0.84
CA TYR A 75 8.35 8.41 -0.38
C TYR A 75 8.19 8.59 1.13
N SER A 76 9.14 9.29 1.74
CA SER A 76 9.16 9.62 3.16
C SER A 76 8.32 10.86 3.48
N ARG A 77 8.15 11.16 4.77
CA ARG A 77 7.43 12.36 5.20
C ARG A 77 8.20 13.64 4.85
N GLU A 78 9.52 13.53 4.76
CA GLU A 78 10.46 14.60 4.49
C GLU A 78 10.35 15.10 3.04
N THR A 79 9.92 14.23 2.13
CA THR A 79 9.79 14.49 0.69
C THR A 79 8.34 14.65 0.22
N CYS A 80 7.34 14.63 1.12
CA CYS A 80 5.92 14.68 0.74
C CYS A 80 5.45 16.00 0.09
N GLY A 81 6.28 17.05 0.21
CA GLY A 81 6.11 18.35 -0.44
C GLY A 81 6.76 18.47 -1.81
N ASP A 82 7.45 17.42 -2.29
CA ASP A 82 8.03 17.42 -3.63
C ASP A 82 6.91 17.34 -4.69
N ASP A 83 7.02 18.16 -5.73
CA ASP A 83 6.07 18.25 -6.83
C ASP A 83 6.79 18.17 -8.20
N ASP A 84 8.09 17.85 -8.23
CA ASP A 84 8.83 17.62 -9.48
C ASP A 84 8.53 16.21 -10.03
N PRO A 85 7.83 16.07 -11.16
CA PRO A 85 7.46 14.75 -11.69
C PRO A 85 8.67 13.87 -12.05
N SER A 86 9.86 14.45 -12.26
CA SER A 86 11.07 13.69 -12.61
C SER A 86 11.66 12.89 -11.44
N HIS A 87 11.23 13.18 -10.21
CA HIS A 87 11.64 12.43 -9.02
C HIS A 87 10.73 11.23 -8.71
N PHE A 88 9.66 11.02 -9.48
CA PHE A 88 8.66 10.01 -9.23
C PHE A 88 8.63 8.93 -10.31
N CYS A 89 8.24 7.71 -9.92
CA CYS A 89 8.07 6.61 -10.86
C CYS A 89 6.92 6.86 -11.85
N THR A 90 6.98 6.19 -12.99
CA THR A 90 5.84 6.03 -13.89
C THR A 90 4.74 5.20 -13.23
N LYS A 91 3.50 5.32 -13.72
CA LYS A 91 2.38 4.50 -13.29
C LYS A 91 2.69 3.01 -13.39
N GLN A 92 3.33 2.59 -14.48
CA GLN A 92 3.62 1.18 -14.69
C GLN A 92 4.60 0.64 -13.65
N GLU A 93 5.65 1.41 -13.33
CA GLU A 93 6.61 1.04 -12.28
C GLU A 93 5.94 0.91 -10.90
N TYR A 94 5.03 1.84 -10.55
CA TYR A 94 4.25 1.69 -9.31
C TYR A 94 3.38 0.43 -9.33
N VAL A 95 2.69 0.15 -10.44
CA VAL A 95 1.84 -1.05 -10.57
C VAL A 95 2.66 -2.33 -10.43
N ASP A 96 3.85 -2.38 -11.04
CA ASP A 96 4.73 -3.54 -11.01
C ASP A 96 5.28 -3.78 -9.60
N LEU A 97 5.82 -2.73 -8.95
CA LEU A 97 6.32 -2.80 -7.58
C LEU A 97 5.21 -3.13 -6.57
N PHE A 98 4.04 -2.50 -6.70
CA PHE A 98 2.90 -2.81 -5.85
C PHE A 98 2.45 -4.26 -6.04
N THR A 99 2.33 -4.73 -7.28
CA THR A 99 1.99 -6.13 -7.56
C THR A 99 3.00 -7.10 -6.94
N GLN A 100 4.29 -6.78 -7.01
CA GLN A 100 5.35 -7.58 -6.38
C GLN A 100 5.19 -7.64 -4.85
N MET A 101 4.94 -6.51 -4.19
CA MET A 101 4.68 -6.45 -2.74
C MET A 101 3.42 -7.20 -2.35
N ARG A 102 2.32 -7.01 -3.10
CA ARG A 102 1.04 -7.70 -2.87
C ARG A 102 1.18 -9.21 -3.00
N LYS A 103 2.02 -9.68 -3.94
CA LYS A 103 2.32 -11.10 -4.06
C LYS A 103 3.09 -11.60 -2.82
N ALA A 104 4.14 -10.89 -2.41
CA ALA A 104 4.96 -11.29 -1.27
C ALA A 104 4.16 -11.37 0.04
N SER A 105 3.31 -10.38 0.32
CA SER A 105 2.43 -10.42 1.49
C SER A 105 1.35 -11.50 1.41
N SER A 106 0.80 -11.77 0.22
CA SER A 106 -0.13 -12.88 0.01
C SER A 106 0.54 -14.23 0.29
N ASP A 107 1.74 -14.46 -0.26
CA ASP A 107 2.51 -15.69 -0.02
C ASP A 107 2.85 -15.85 1.47
N MET A 108 3.28 -14.76 2.13
CA MET A 108 3.56 -14.74 3.57
C MET A 108 2.31 -15.11 4.38
N VAL A 109 1.18 -14.42 4.15
CA VAL A 109 -0.07 -14.70 4.86
C VAL A 109 -0.55 -16.13 4.63
N ALA A 110 -0.39 -16.67 3.41
CA ALA A 110 -0.75 -18.06 3.12
C ALA A 110 0.13 -19.07 3.89
N GLY A 111 1.38 -18.74 4.17
CA GLY A 111 2.34 -19.59 4.87
C GLY A 111 2.30 -19.53 6.40
N LEU A 112 1.60 -18.56 6.99
CA LEU A 112 1.50 -18.43 8.45
C LEU A 112 0.62 -19.54 9.05
N SER A 113 1.08 -20.13 10.15
CA SER A 113 0.25 -21.04 10.95
C SER A 113 -0.82 -20.25 11.73
N PRO A 114 -1.95 -20.87 12.12
CA PRO A 114 -2.99 -20.18 12.88
C PRO A 114 -2.49 -19.53 14.17
N GLU A 115 -1.56 -20.17 14.88
CA GLU A 115 -1.03 -19.71 16.17
C GLU A 115 -0.18 -18.44 16.02
N ARG A 116 0.48 -18.27 14.86
CA ARG A 116 1.28 -17.08 14.56
C ARG A 116 0.45 -15.81 14.60
N PHE A 117 -0.85 -15.86 14.29
CA PHE A 117 -1.69 -14.66 14.27
C PHE A 117 -1.96 -14.08 15.66
N ASP A 118 -1.80 -14.88 16.72
CA ASP A 118 -1.97 -14.44 18.11
C ASP A 118 -0.67 -13.95 18.76
N GLU A 119 0.48 -14.13 18.08
CA GLU A 119 1.77 -13.62 18.55
C GLU A 119 1.79 -12.09 18.55
N GLU A 120 2.54 -11.50 19.49
CA GLU A 120 2.70 -10.06 19.57
C GLU A 120 3.43 -9.51 18.33
N THR A 121 2.99 -8.35 17.84
CA THR A 121 3.71 -7.62 16.79
C THR A 121 5.14 -7.29 17.26
N PRO A 122 6.20 -7.71 16.56
CA PRO A 122 7.58 -7.53 17.04
C PRO A 122 7.98 -6.07 17.28
N ASP A 123 7.57 -5.16 16.40
CA ASP A 123 7.84 -3.72 16.55
C ASP A 123 6.96 -3.08 17.63
N GLU A 124 7.59 -2.41 18.60
CA GLU A 124 6.90 -1.82 19.76
C GLU A 124 6.00 -0.63 19.41
N ASN A 125 6.35 0.16 18.39
CA ASN A 125 5.54 1.29 17.96
C ASN A 125 4.26 0.79 17.31
N PHE A 126 4.37 -0.23 16.45
CA PHE A 126 3.23 -0.89 15.85
C PHE A 126 2.38 -1.64 16.88
N ARG A 127 2.98 -2.34 17.85
CA ARG A 127 2.24 -3.12 18.86
C ARG A 127 1.21 -2.31 19.64
N ARG A 128 1.43 -0.99 19.79
CA ARG A 128 0.47 -0.07 20.44
C ARG A 128 -0.83 0.12 19.66
N ILE A 129 -0.82 -0.13 18.36
CA ILE A 129 -1.94 0.10 17.43
C ILE A 129 -2.46 -1.23 16.87
N VAL A 130 -1.54 -2.13 16.50
CA VAL A 130 -1.77 -3.47 15.96
C VAL A 130 -1.07 -4.48 16.86
N PRO A 131 -1.71 -4.95 17.95
CA PRO A 131 -1.02 -5.69 19.02
C PRO A 131 -0.54 -7.08 18.60
N THR A 132 -1.19 -7.72 17.64
CA THR A 132 -0.85 -9.07 17.18
C THR A 132 -0.46 -9.11 15.71
N ILE A 133 0.26 -10.16 15.30
CA ILE A 133 0.57 -10.41 13.88
C ILE A 133 -0.70 -10.49 13.04
N GLY A 134 -1.80 -11.05 13.57
CA GLY A 134 -3.10 -11.05 12.88
C GLY A 134 -3.64 -9.65 12.64
N ALA A 135 -3.56 -8.76 13.63
CA ALA A 135 -3.92 -7.35 13.48
C ALA A 135 -3.01 -6.63 12.47
N MET A 136 -1.71 -6.93 12.47
CA MET A 136 -0.77 -6.41 11.48
C MET A 136 -1.10 -6.88 10.06
N CYS A 137 -1.45 -8.16 9.87
CA CYS A 137 -1.85 -8.70 8.58
C CYS A 137 -3.14 -8.03 8.07
N LEU A 138 -4.09 -7.72 8.95
CA LEU A 138 -5.30 -6.97 8.60
C LEU A 138 -4.99 -5.52 8.25
N LEU A 139 -4.07 -4.86 8.97
CA LEU A 139 -3.60 -3.52 8.61
C LEU A 139 -2.98 -3.55 7.21
N LEU A 140 -2.07 -4.49 6.96
CA LEU A 140 -1.45 -4.70 5.65
C LEU A 140 -2.52 -4.88 4.56
N ALA A 141 -3.51 -5.74 4.78
CA ALA A 141 -4.56 -6.01 3.82
C ALA A 141 -5.47 -4.79 3.53
N ASN A 142 -5.69 -3.91 4.52
CA ASN A 142 -6.60 -2.77 4.41
C ASN A 142 -5.91 -1.42 4.16
N HIS A 143 -4.59 -1.32 4.29
CA HIS A 143 -3.86 -0.06 4.13
C HIS A 143 -4.11 0.60 2.75
N PRO A 144 -4.15 -0.13 1.61
CA PRO A 144 -4.55 0.46 0.33
C PRO A 144 -5.97 1.05 0.35
N MET A 145 -6.91 0.39 1.03
CA MET A 145 -8.29 0.89 1.16
C MET A 145 -8.38 2.20 1.95
N MET A 146 -7.53 2.37 2.97
CA MET A 146 -7.45 3.63 3.73
C MET A 146 -7.01 4.81 2.84
N HIS A 147 -6.17 4.55 1.85
CA HIS A 147 -5.74 5.55 0.86
C HIS A 147 -6.71 5.70 -0.32
N ALA A 148 -7.48 4.66 -0.66
CA ALA A 148 -8.35 4.65 -1.84
C ALA A 148 -9.35 5.83 -1.88
N GLY A 149 -9.83 6.29 -0.72
CA GLY A 149 -10.72 7.45 -0.64
C GLY A 149 -10.10 8.75 -1.19
N GLN A 150 -8.77 8.88 -1.17
CA GLN A 150 -8.05 10.03 -1.70
C GLN A 150 -7.97 10.03 -3.24
N PHE A 151 -8.16 8.89 -3.89
CA PHE A 151 -8.14 8.79 -5.36
C PHE A 151 -9.44 9.32 -5.97
N VAL A 152 -10.56 9.18 -5.27
CA VAL A 152 -11.89 9.56 -5.78
C VAL A 152 -12.00 11.05 -6.13
N PRO A 153 -11.58 12.01 -5.26
CA PRO A 153 -11.60 13.43 -5.62
C PRO A 153 -10.80 13.75 -6.89
N VAL A 154 -9.62 13.16 -7.04
CA VAL A 154 -8.77 13.33 -8.23
C VAL A 154 -9.52 12.85 -9.49
N ARG A 155 -10.07 11.64 -9.44
CA ARG A 155 -10.89 11.08 -10.54
C ARG A 155 -12.04 11.99 -10.92
N ARG A 156 -12.75 12.56 -9.94
CA ARG A 156 -13.88 13.47 -10.17
C ARG A 156 -13.46 14.78 -10.81
N VAL A 157 -12.37 15.39 -10.37
CA VAL A 157 -11.82 16.63 -10.96
C VAL A 157 -11.39 16.39 -12.41
N LEU A 158 -10.83 15.22 -12.70
CA LEU A 158 -10.41 14.82 -14.04
C LEU A 158 -11.57 14.39 -14.96
N GLY A 159 -12.82 14.35 -14.46
CA GLY A 159 -13.97 13.89 -15.23
C GLY A 159 -13.95 12.40 -15.60
N LYS A 160 -13.17 11.58 -14.86
CA LYS A 160 -13.10 10.14 -15.09
C LYS A 160 -14.44 9.47 -14.71
N PRO A 161 -14.83 8.35 -15.34
CA PRO A 161 -16.02 7.60 -14.96
C PRO A 161 -15.99 7.17 -13.50
N THR A 162 -17.20 6.99 -12.92
CA THR A 162 -17.33 6.28 -11.65
C THR A 162 -16.76 4.88 -11.83
N ALA A 163 -15.74 4.57 -11.05
CA ALA A 163 -15.26 3.22 -10.81
C ALA A 163 -15.82 2.78 -9.45
N ILE A 164 -16.18 1.49 -9.33
CA ILE A 164 -16.70 0.76 -8.14
C ILE A 164 -17.65 1.52 -7.18
#